data_AF-A0ABD2H377-F1
#
_entry.id   AF-A0ABD2H377-F1
#
_cell.length_a   1.000
_cell.length_b   1.000
_cell.length_c   1.000
_cell.angle_alpha   90.00
_cell.angle_beta   90.00
_cell.angle_gamma   90.00
#
_symmetry.space_group_name_H-M   'P 1'
#
loop_
_entity.id
_entity.type
_entity.pdbx_description
1 polymer ?
#
loop_
_entity_poly.entity_id
_entity_poly.type
_entity_poly.pdbx_seq_one_letter_code
_entity_poly.pdbx_strand_id
1 'polypeptide(L)'
;MFTLTETESGFTVSISNVSTQHAGVYWCGVESTEGSYRAALRKIQLEVKAAIKNFNRSPTIGQNITYWCQYPEGAPVKKFICKGEDPSICEHVVSAAQNNERFSMIDETEKRNITITVRGVTKEDSGTYWCGAEHIDSLQGQYFYHRFLMTVVSLVPSTTSPASSPIQPATVSYHGFDRASVLEIALALSLDVMLLTLAVYLAYTGTSNCKPDDCHFLYHRTLMLSGTASTELPLFGLNPHN
;
A
#
# COMPACT_ATOMS: atom_id res chain seq x y z
N MET A 1 -8.00 9.43 22.28
CA MET A 1 -7.57 9.85 23.64
C MET A 1 -6.59 8.84 24.17
N PHE A 2 -5.46 9.30 24.72
CA PHE A 2 -4.45 8.44 25.36
C PHE A 2 -4.79 8.23 26.83
N THR A 3 -4.68 7.00 27.29
CA THR A 3 -4.81 6.65 28.71
C THR A 3 -3.68 5.73 29.11
N LEU A 4 -3.05 6.02 30.24
CA LEU A 4 -2.05 5.18 30.88
C LEU A 4 -2.64 4.59 32.16
N THR A 5 -2.53 3.28 32.33
CA THR A 5 -3.04 2.56 33.50
C THR A 5 -1.95 1.69 34.06
N GLU A 6 -1.59 1.90 35.33
CA GLU A 6 -0.63 1.07 36.03
C GLU A 6 -1.25 -0.27 36.45
N THR A 7 -0.42 -1.31 36.46
CA THR A 7 -0.77 -2.68 36.80
C THR A 7 0.34 -3.27 37.68
N GLU A 8 0.07 -4.37 38.37
CA GLU A 8 1.07 -5.02 39.25
C GLU A 8 2.37 -5.42 38.51
N SER A 9 2.31 -5.62 37.19
CA SER A 9 3.44 -6.05 36.36
C SER A 9 3.94 -5.00 35.36
N GLY A 10 3.50 -3.73 35.45
CA GLY A 10 3.89 -2.67 34.50
C GLY A 10 2.78 -1.66 34.23
N PHE A 11 2.67 -1.16 33.01
CA PHE A 11 1.62 -0.23 32.62
C PHE A 11 1.02 -0.59 31.26
N THR A 12 -0.25 -0.26 31.08
CA THR A 12 -0.98 -0.37 29.81
C THR A 12 -1.21 1.02 29.25
N VAL A 13 -0.93 1.19 27.95
CA VAL A 13 -1.29 2.40 27.20
C VAL A 13 -2.42 2.03 26.25
N SER A 14 -3.52 2.77 26.32
CA SER A 14 -4.66 2.64 25.42
C SER A 14 -4.87 3.94 24.64
N ILE A 15 -5.18 3.81 23.35
CA ILE A 15 -5.52 4.90 22.45
C ILE A 15 -6.93 4.61 21.93
N SER A 16 -7.89 5.44 22.30
CA SER A 16 -9.26 5.33 21.82
C SER A 16 -9.55 6.32 20.69
N ASN A 17 -10.49 5.98 19.81
CA ASN A 17 -10.88 6.79 18.65
C ASN A 17 -9.66 7.14 17.76
N VAL A 18 -8.88 6.11 17.42
CA VAL A 18 -7.64 6.22 16.65
C VAL A 18 -7.93 6.79 15.25
N SER A 19 -7.09 7.70 14.80
CA SER A 19 -7.17 8.39 13.50
C SER A 19 -5.77 8.48 12.88
N THR A 20 -5.66 8.89 11.62
CA THR A 20 -4.36 9.06 10.94
C THR A 20 -3.39 9.99 11.68
N GLN A 21 -3.90 10.94 12.46
CA GLN A 21 -3.07 11.83 13.30
C GLN A 21 -2.36 11.11 14.46
N HIS A 22 -2.85 9.93 14.83
CA HIS A 22 -2.22 9.08 15.83
C HIS A 22 -1.18 8.12 15.21
N ALA A 23 -1.04 8.08 13.88
CA ALA A 23 0.01 7.28 13.27
C ALA A 23 1.40 7.84 13.63
N GLY A 24 2.37 6.96 13.85
CA GLY A 24 3.72 7.37 14.20
C GLY A 24 4.49 6.34 15.00
N VAL A 25 5.70 6.73 15.40
CA VAL A 25 6.56 5.92 16.27
C VAL A 25 6.24 6.24 17.72
N TYR A 26 5.89 5.21 18.49
CA TYR A 26 5.73 5.25 19.92
C TYR A 26 6.89 4.52 20.59
N TRP A 27 7.35 5.03 21.72
CA TRP A 27 8.37 4.39 22.53
C TRP A 27 7.81 4.06 23.91
N CYS A 28 7.83 2.77 24.25
CA CYS A 28 7.65 2.35 25.64
C CYS A 28 8.99 2.51 26.35
N GLY A 29 9.01 3.22 27.46
CA GLY A 29 10.22 3.50 28.22
C GLY A 29 9.95 3.73 29.69
N VAL A 30 11.02 3.78 30.48
CA VAL A 30 10.99 4.04 31.91
C VAL A 30 11.76 5.31 32.23
N GLU A 31 11.27 6.08 33.20
CA GLU A 31 11.88 7.30 33.73
C GLU A 31 12.11 7.12 35.23
N SER A 32 13.30 7.46 35.70
CA SER A 32 13.63 7.49 37.13
C SER A 32 12.81 8.55 37.83
N THR A 33 12.49 8.35 39.10
CA THR A 33 11.75 9.30 39.94
C THR A 33 12.37 10.70 40.01
N GLU A 34 13.69 10.80 39.84
CA GLU A 34 14.43 12.07 39.82
C GLU A 34 14.54 12.69 38.41
N GLY A 35 13.98 12.06 37.37
CA GLY A 35 14.08 12.48 35.97
C GLY A 35 15.49 12.36 35.35
N SER A 36 16.47 11.88 36.11
CA SER A 36 17.90 11.84 35.71
C SER A 36 18.21 10.73 34.69
N TYR A 37 17.49 9.60 34.78
CA TYR A 37 17.64 8.45 33.91
C TYR A 37 16.32 8.01 33.30
N ARG A 38 16.41 7.57 32.05
CA ARG A 38 15.31 7.72 31.13
C ARG A 38 15.70 6.78 29.96
N ALA A 39 15.00 5.64 29.78
CA ALA A 39 15.34 4.55 28.83
C ALA A 39 14.18 4.10 27.94
N ALA A 40 14.42 3.97 26.63
CA ALA A 40 13.45 3.42 25.68
C ALA A 40 13.64 1.89 25.54
N LEU A 41 12.59 1.12 25.86
CA LEU A 41 12.61 -0.34 25.90
C LEU A 41 12.04 -0.97 24.65
N ARG A 42 10.97 -0.39 24.08
CA ARG A 42 10.33 -0.90 22.87
C ARG A 42 9.91 0.21 21.94
N LYS A 43 10.18 0.02 20.65
CA LYS A 43 9.63 0.82 19.56
C LYS A 43 8.34 0.18 19.06
N ILE A 44 7.30 0.98 18.91
CA ILE A 44 6.02 0.57 18.34
C ILE A 44 5.73 1.50 17.17
N GLN A 45 5.68 0.97 15.96
CA GLN A 45 5.22 1.72 14.79
C GLN A 45 3.71 1.55 14.68
N LEU A 46 2.94 2.60 14.97
CA LEU A 46 1.49 2.59 14.77
C LEU A 46 1.19 3.15 13.37
N GLU A 47 0.71 2.28 12.50
CA GLU A 47 0.16 2.67 11.21
C GLU A 47 -1.36 2.71 11.31
N VAL A 48 -1.95 3.88 11.06
CA VAL A 48 -3.41 4.04 11.03
C VAL A 48 -3.84 4.27 9.60
N LYS A 49 -4.54 3.30 9.04
CA LYS A 49 -5.17 3.46 7.72
C LYS A 49 -6.54 4.09 7.91
N ALA A 50 -6.86 5.09 7.10
CA ALA A 50 -8.20 5.64 7.08
C ALA A 50 -9.21 4.53 6.76
N ALA A 51 -10.39 4.57 7.41
CA ALA A 51 -11.44 3.62 7.12
C ALA A 51 -11.84 3.75 5.65
N ILE A 52 -11.70 2.67 4.90
CA ILE A 52 -12.02 2.64 3.48
C ILE A 52 -13.54 2.67 3.33
N LYS A 53 -14.06 3.69 2.64
CA LYS A 53 -15.50 3.76 2.37
C LYS A 53 -15.86 2.79 1.24
N ASN A 54 -16.89 1.99 1.44
CA ASN A 54 -17.33 0.97 0.50
C ASN A 54 -18.58 1.41 -0.25
N PHE A 55 -18.59 1.22 -1.56
CA PHE A 55 -19.73 1.48 -2.43
C PHE A 55 -19.93 0.28 -3.35
N ASN A 56 -21.18 0.00 -3.72
CA ASN A 56 -21.49 -0.96 -4.75
C ASN A 56 -22.56 -0.41 -5.70
N ARG A 57 -22.51 -0.84 -6.95
CA ARG A 57 -23.59 -0.62 -7.92
C ARG A 57 -23.65 -1.77 -8.91
N SER A 58 -24.86 -2.02 -9.40
CA SER A 58 -25.12 -3.07 -10.36
C SER A 58 -25.73 -2.52 -11.66
N PRO A 59 -24.94 -1.81 -12.49
CA PRO A 59 -25.46 -1.23 -13.72
C PRO A 59 -25.78 -2.32 -14.76
N THR A 60 -26.68 -2.00 -15.67
CA THR A 60 -26.97 -2.88 -16.80
C THR A 60 -25.94 -2.71 -17.91
N ILE A 61 -25.64 -3.77 -18.67
CA ILE A 61 -24.82 -3.71 -19.89
C ILE A 61 -25.24 -2.52 -20.78
N GLY A 62 -24.26 -1.73 -21.22
CA GLY A 62 -24.44 -0.54 -22.06
C GLY A 62 -24.75 0.74 -21.30
N GLN A 63 -25.02 0.67 -19.99
CA GLN A 63 -25.29 1.85 -19.17
C GLN A 63 -24.02 2.68 -18.93
N ASN A 64 -24.19 4.00 -18.81
CA ASN A 64 -23.14 4.88 -18.30
C ASN A 64 -23.29 5.02 -16.78
N ILE A 65 -22.19 4.89 -16.04
CA ILE A 65 -22.19 5.14 -14.60
C ILE A 65 -21.23 6.27 -14.23
N THR A 66 -21.63 7.02 -13.22
CA THR A 66 -20.78 8.02 -12.57
C THR A 66 -20.78 7.76 -11.07
N TYR A 67 -19.60 7.77 -10.48
CA TYR A 67 -19.38 7.62 -9.04
C TYR A 67 -18.24 8.53 -8.58
N TRP A 68 -18.13 8.72 -7.27
CA TRP A 68 -17.21 9.70 -6.69
C TRP A 68 -16.31 9.09 -5.61
N CYS A 69 -15.16 9.72 -5.43
CA CYS A 69 -14.17 9.36 -4.43
C CYS A 69 -13.68 10.60 -3.67
N GLN A 70 -14.13 10.72 -2.43
CA GLN A 70 -13.70 11.79 -1.54
C GLN A 70 -12.36 11.42 -0.90
N TYR A 71 -11.48 12.39 -0.76
CA TYR A 71 -10.17 12.21 -0.13
C TYR A 71 -9.91 13.31 0.92
N PRO A 72 -9.04 13.05 1.92
CA PRO A 72 -8.78 14.00 2.99
C PRO A 72 -7.95 15.20 2.52
N GLU A 73 -7.93 16.24 3.35
CA GLU A 73 -6.99 17.34 3.18
C GLU A 73 -5.53 16.85 3.29
N GLY A 74 -4.63 17.45 2.49
CA GLY A 74 -3.23 17.03 2.44
C GLY A 74 -2.97 15.73 1.68
N ALA A 75 -3.98 15.15 1.01
CA ALA A 75 -3.78 13.99 0.14
C ALA A 75 -2.72 14.26 -0.95
N PRO A 76 -1.88 13.26 -1.30
CA PRO A 76 -0.89 13.41 -2.36
C PRO A 76 -1.48 13.92 -3.69
N VAL A 77 -0.66 14.61 -4.47
CA VAL A 77 -1.10 15.31 -5.69
C VAL A 77 -1.61 14.32 -6.74
N LYS A 78 -0.91 13.20 -6.95
CA LYS A 78 -1.25 12.24 -8.00
C LYS A 78 -2.41 11.35 -7.56
N LYS A 79 -3.58 11.55 -8.17
CA LYS A 79 -4.76 10.70 -7.97
C LYS A 79 -4.78 9.56 -8.96
N PHE A 80 -5.31 8.42 -8.52
CA PHE A 80 -5.44 7.24 -9.36
C PHE A 80 -6.72 6.47 -9.07
N ILE A 81 -7.12 5.67 -10.07
CA ILE A 81 -8.09 4.59 -9.91
C ILE A 81 -7.43 3.32 -10.43
N CYS A 82 -7.52 2.26 -9.66
CA CYS A 82 -7.07 0.94 -10.07
C CYS A 82 -8.18 -0.10 -9.92
N LYS A 83 -8.05 -1.22 -10.62
CA LYS A 83 -8.96 -2.36 -10.59
C LYS A 83 -8.22 -3.60 -10.15
N GLY A 84 -8.80 -4.33 -9.21
CA GLY A 84 -8.22 -5.52 -8.60
C GLY A 84 -8.85 -5.79 -7.24
N GLU A 85 -8.90 -7.05 -6.84
CA GLU A 85 -9.43 -7.41 -5.52
C GLU A 85 -8.49 -6.96 -4.40
N ASP A 86 -7.19 -7.12 -4.62
CA ASP A 86 -6.15 -6.63 -3.71
C ASP A 86 -5.67 -5.23 -4.16
N PRO A 87 -5.81 -4.19 -3.32
CA PRO A 87 -5.35 -2.85 -3.65
C PRO A 87 -3.82 -2.76 -3.82
N SER A 88 -3.03 -3.65 -3.22
CA SER A 88 -1.55 -3.57 -3.27
C SER A 88 -0.96 -3.91 -4.64
N ILE A 89 -1.72 -4.60 -5.50
CA ILE A 89 -1.29 -5.09 -6.81
C ILE A 89 -2.32 -4.80 -7.92
N CYS A 90 -3.25 -3.89 -7.67
CA CYS A 90 -4.30 -3.56 -8.62
C CYS A 90 -3.73 -2.87 -9.88
N GLU A 91 -4.40 -3.07 -11.02
CA GLU A 91 -4.02 -2.46 -12.29
C GLU A 91 -4.60 -1.06 -12.40
N HIS A 92 -3.78 -0.05 -12.71
CA HIS A 92 -4.26 1.31 -12.94
C HIS A 92 -5.21 1.34 -14.15
N VAL A 93 -6.47 1.70 -13.91
CA VAL A 93 -7.51 1.74 -14.95
C VAL A 93 -7.37 3.01 -15.77
N VAL A 94 -7.13 4.13 -15.07
CA VAL A 94 -6.92 5.48 -15.60
C VAL A 94 -6.14 6.28 -14.56
N SER A 95 -5.22 7.13 -15.01
CA SER A 95 -4.66 8.24 -14.22
C SER A 95 -5.22 9.56 -14.73
N ALA A 96 -5.10 10.66 -13.95
CA ALA A 96 -5.68 11.96 -14.33
C ALA A 96 -5.19 12.48 -15.70
N ALA A 97 -4.08 11.92 -16.21
CA ALA A 97 -3.47 12.23 -17.49
C ALA A 97 -3.86 11.29 -18.65
N GLN A 98 -4.61 10.22 -18.41
CA GLN A 98 -4.91 9.16 -19.39
C GLN A 98 -6.40 8.79 -19.40
N ASN A 99 -7.26 9.79 -19.59
CA ASN A 99 -8.65 9.52 -19.94
C ASN A 99 -8.72 8.82 -21.29
N ASN A 100 -9.60 7.84 -21.42
CA ASN A 100 -9.97 7.26 -22.71
C ASN A 100 -11.46 7.49 -22.98
N GLU A 101 -11.95 7.08 -24.16
CA GLU A 101 -13.33 7.34 -24.55
C GLU A 101 -14.38 6.67 -23.63
N ARG A 102 -14.01 5.56 -22.97
CA ARG A 102 -14.92 4.81 -22.06
C ARG A 102 -14.75 5.18 -20.59
N PHE A 103 -13.52 5.39 -20.12
CA PHE A 103 -13.19 5.71 -18.74
C PHE A 103 -12.60 7.11 -18.64
N SER A 104 -13.22 7.96 -17.82
CA SER A 104 -12.72 9.30 -17.53
C SER A 104 -12.69 9.58 -16.03
N MET A 105 -11.62 10.22 -15.59
CA MET A 105 -11.43 10.71 -14.23
C MET A 105 -11.23 12.22 -14.25
N ILE A 106 -11.92 12.91 -13.34
CA ILE A 106 -11.80 14.35 -13.11
C ILE A 106 -11.52 14.55 -11.63
N ASP A 107 -10.41 15.22 -11.29
CA ASP A 107 -10.10 15.62 -9.91
C ASP A 107 -10.68 17.01 -9.63
N GLU A 108 -11.74 17.10 -8.81
CA GLU A 108 -12.31 18.37 -8.35
C GLU A 108 -11.59 18.83 -7.09
N THR A 109 -10.37 19.34 -7.25
CA THR A 109 -9.43 19.61 -6.14
C THR A 109 -10.03 20.44 -5.01
N GLU A 110 -10.82 21.46 -5.35
CA GLU A 110 -11.49 22.34 -4.38
C GLU A 110 -12.50 21.59 -3.49
N LYS A 111 -13.15 20.57 -4.03
CA LYS A 111 -14.13 19.74 -3.31
C LYS A 111 -13.50 18.50 -2.67
N ARG A 112 -12.20 18.28 -2.92
CA ARG A 112 -11.45 17.07 -2.54
C ARG A 112 -12.16 15.79 -3.00
N ASN A 113 -12.60 15.79 -4.25
CA ASN A 113 -13.46 14.76 -4.80
C ASN A 113 -13.06 14.38 -6.22
N ILE A 114 -12.77 13.11 -6.44
CA ILE A 114 -12.55 12.55 -7.77
C ILE A 114 -13.91 12.13 -8.32
N THR A 115 -14.25 12.56 -9.52
CA THR A 115 -15.42 12.09 -10.27
C THR A 115 -14.98 11.11 -11.35
N ILE A 116 -15.54 9.90 -11.31
CA ILE A 116 -15.24 8.80 -12.21
C ILE A 116 -16.46 8.52 -13.07
N THR A 117 -16.27 8.48 -14.39
CA THR A 117 -17.32 8.09 -15.34
C THR A 117 -16.86 6.90 -16.17
N VAL A 118 -17.72 5.88 -16.25
CA VAL A 118 -17.55 4.69 -17.09
C VAL A 118 -18.71 4.65 -18.06
N ARG A 119 -18.42 4.68 -19.37
CA ARG A 119 -19.41 4.72 -20.44
C ARG A 119 -19.57 3.34 -21.08
N GLY A 120 -20.80 2.96 -21.33
CA GLY A 120 -21.13 1.70 -21.99
C GLY A 120 -20.54 0.50 -21.26
N VAL A 121 -20.92 0.29 -19.99
CA VAL A 121 -20.36 -0.79 -19.18
C VAL A 121 -20.61 -2.16 -19.81
N THR A 122 -19.61 -3.04 -19.79
CA THR A 122 -19.69 -4.42 -20.27
C THR A 122 -19.51 -5.40 -19.11
N LYS A 123 -19.70 -6.71 -19.35
CA LYS A 123 -19.52 -7.71 -18.27
C LYS A 123 -18.11 -7.69 -17.71
N GLU A 124 -17.13 -7.45 -18.57
CA GLU A 124 -15.69 -7.38 -18.27
C GLU A 124 -15.36 -6.20 -17.34
N ASP A 125 -16.18 -5.14 -17.34
CA ASP A 125 -16.02 -4.00 -16.44
C ASP A 125 -16.44 -4.34 -14.99
N SER A 126 -17.06 -5.49 -14.73
CA SER A 126 -17.31 -5.94 -13.36
C SER A 126 -16.01 -6.12 -12.58
N GLY A 127 -16.06 -5.84 -11.28
CA GLY A 127 -14.92 -6.04 -10.39
C GLY A 127 -14.80 -4.97 -9.31
N THR A 128 -13.72 -5.09 -8.55
CA THR A 128 -13.38 -4.19 -7.46
C THR A 128 -12.47 -3.08 -7.96
N TYR A 129 -12.86 -1.85 -7.70
CA TYR A 129 -12.13 -0.64 -8.05
C TYR A 129 -11.72 0.09 -6.77
N TRP A 130 -10.51 0.61 -6.76
CA TRP A 130 -9.99 1.42 -5.66
C TRP A 130 -9.60 2.78 -6.19
N CYS A 131 -9.95 3.82 -5.44
CA CYS A 131 -9.45 5.16 -5.70
C CYS A 131 -8.48 5.56 -4.60
N GLY A 132 -7.45 6.31 -4.99
CA GLY A 132 -6.37 6.65 -4.09
C GLY A 132 -5.53 7.81 -4.55
N ALA A 133 -4.49 8.08 -3.78
CA ALA A 133 -3.46 9.03 -4.13
C ALA A 133 -2.08 8.45 -3.81
N GLU A 134 -1.09 8.87 -4.58
CA GLU A 134 0.31 8.50 -4.40
C GLU A 134 1.21 9.73 -4.55
N HIS A 135 2.39 9.67 -3.96
CA HIS A 135 3.40 10.69 -4.18
C HIS A 135 4.00 10.57 -5.58
N ILE A 136 4.62 11.65 -6.06
CA ILE A 136 5.34 11.65 -7.35
C ILE A 136 6.44 10.59 -7.34
N ASP A 137 7.08 10.42 -6.17
CA ASP A 137 7.98 9.31 -5.90
C ASP A 137 7.20 8.13 -5.33
N SER A 138 6.98 7.10 -6.16
CA SER A 138 6.20 5.90 -5.83
C SER A 138 6.78 5.09 -4.66
N LEU A 139 7.99 5.41 -4.21
CA LEU A 139 8.62 4.80 -3.03
C LEU A 139 7.96 5.22 -1.71
N GLN A 140 7.17 6.30 -1.69
CA GLN A 140 6.49 6.82 -0.48
C GLN A 140 5.10 6.20 -0.24
N GLY A 141 4.74 5.15 -1.00
CA GLY A 141 3.53 4.38 -0.79
C GLY A 141 2.25 4.97 -1.41
N GLN A 142 1.21 4.14 -1.47
CA GLN A 142 -0.10 4.45 -2.03
C GLN A 142 -1.15 4.54 -0.91
N TYR A 143 -2.04 5.53 -1.01
CA TYR A 143 -3.14 5.74 -0.08
C TYR A 143 -4.46 5.41 -0.76
N PHE A 144 -5.24 4.50 -0.19
CA PHE A 144 -6.55 4.11 -0.71
C PHE A 144 -7.67 4.74 0.14
N TYR A 145 -8.66 5.34 -0.52
CA TYR A 145 -9.74 6.07 0.15
C TYR A 145 -11.08 5.33 0.08
N HIS A 146 -11.53 4.97 -1.13
CA HIS A 146 -12.77 4.24 -1.32
C HIS A 146 -12.55 2.93 -2.10
N ARG A 147 -13.38 1.92 -1.80
CA ARG A 147 -13.55 0.69 -2.58
C ARG A 147 -14.92 0.72 -3.25
N PHE A 148 -14.95 0.51 -4.56
CA PHE A 148 -16.17 0.43 -5.35
C PHE A 148 -16.30 -0.94 -6.02
N LEU A 149 -17.36 -1.68 -5.70
CA LEU A 149 -17.69 -2.94 -6.33
C LEU A 149 -18.72 -2.71 -7.45
N MET A 150 -18.32 -2.97 -8.69
CA MET A 150 -19.22 -2.93 -9.85
C MET A 150 -19.65 -4.34 -10.25
N THR A 151 -20.96 -4.57 -10.32
CA THR A 151 -21.54 -5.84 -10.78
C THR A 151 -22.43 -5.63 -11.99
N VAL A 152 -21.90 -5.81 -13.20
CA VAL A 152 -22.66 -5.52 -14.42
C VAL A 152 -23.67 -6.64 -14.70
N VAL A 153 -24.96 -6.29 -14.79
CA VAL A 153 -26.06 -7.23 -15.01
C VAL A 153 -26.57 -7.17 -16.46
N SER A 154 -27.07 -8.31 -16.97
CA SER A 154 -27.74 -8.37 -18.26
C SER A 154 -29.26 -8.42 -18.04
N LEU A 155 -30.01 -7.59 -18.77
CA LEU A 155 -31.48 -7.64 -18.76
C LEU A 155 -32.04 -8.78 -19.61
N VAL A 156 -31.20 -9.45 -20.39
CA VAL A 156 -31.59 -10.62 -21.18
C VAL A 156 -31.16 -11.88 -20.44
N PRO A 157 -32.08 -12.80 -20.09
CA PRO A 157 -31.67 -14.11 -19.58
C PRO A 157 -30.82 -14.79 -20.66
N SER A 158 -29.59 -15.16 -20.31
CA SER A 158 -28.69 -15.90 -21.19
C SER A 158 -29.34 -17.23 -21.56
N THR A 159 -30.00 -17.27 -22.71
CA THR A 159 -30.46 -18.51 -23.31
C THR A 159 -29.20 -19.19 -23.85
N THR A 160 -28.64 -20.09 -23.06
CA THR A 160 -27.52 -20.96 -23.46
C THR A 160 -27.97 -21.78 -24.66
N SER A 161 -27.55 -21.40 -25.86
CA SER A 161 -27.64 -22.23 -27.05
C SER A 161 -26.27 -22.90 -27.26
N PRO A 162 -26.18 -24.25 -27.20
CA PRO A 162 -24.95 -24.95 -27.53
C PRO A 162 -24.80 -25.01 -29.06
N ALA A 163 -24.08 -24.06 -29.63
CA ALA A 163 -23.60 -24.17 -31.01
C ALA A 163 -22.23 -24.87 -31.01
N SER A 164 -22.27 -26.19 -31.19
CA SER A 164 -21.13 -27.01 -31.57
C SER A 164 -20.59 -26.60 -32.95
N SER A 165 -19.28 -26.43 -33.08
CA SER A 165 -18.59 -26.48 -34.37
C SER A 165 -17.24 -27.21 -34.23
N PRO A 166 -16.78 -27.90 -35.30
CA PRO A 166 -15.79 -28.96 -35.19
C PRO A 166 -14.36 -28.43 -35.11
N ILE A 167 -13.55 -29.10 -34.29
CA ILE A 167 -12.11 -28.96 -34.17
C ILE A 167 -11.45 -29.48 -35.46
N GLN A 168 -10.61 -28.67 -36.11
CA GLN A 168 -9.56 -29.14 -37.02
C GLN A 168 -8.25 -29.23 -36.25
N PRO A 169 -7.48 -30.34 -36.34
CA PRO A 169 -6.13 -30.37 -35.82
C PRO A 169 -5.16 -29.67 -36.79
N ALA A 170 -4.51 -28.61 -36.33
CA ALA A 170 -3.32 -28.08 -36.97
C ALA A 170 -2.14 -29.00 -36.65
N THR A 171 -1.55 -29.62 -37.68
CA THR A 171 -0.26 -30.32 -37.60
C THR A 171 0.84 -29.30 -37.36
N VAL A 172 1.40 -29.28 -36.15
CA VAL A 172 2.62 -28.53 -35.82
C VAL A 172 3.82 -29.40 -36.20
N SER A 173 4.61 -28.93 -37.18
CA SER A 173 5.91 -29.51 -37.47
C SER A 173 6.88 -29.14 -36.35
N TYR A 174 7.25 -30.12 -35.52
CA TYR A 174 8.37 -29.97 -34.59
C TYR A 174 9.67 -29.95 -35.41
N HIS A 175 10.26 -28.77 -35.56
CA HIS A 175 11.64 -28.66 -35.98
C HIS A 175 12.51 -29.33 -34.91
N GLY A 176 13.32 -30.31 -35.36
CA GLY A 176 14.21 -31.08 -34.51
C GLY A 176 15.09 -30.16 -33.66
N PHE A 177 15.04 -30.38 -32.35
CA PHE A 177 15.88 -29.69 -31.37
C PHE A 177 17.25 -30.36 -31.37
N ASP A 178 18.26 -29.63 -31.81
CA ASP A 178 19.63 -30.12 -31.95
C ASP A 178 20.22 -30.41 -30.55
N ARG A 179 20.83 -31.58 -30.38
CA ARG A 179 21.32 -32.06 -29.07
C ARG A 179 22.45 -31.19 -28.50
N ALA A 180 23.10 -30.40 -29.34
CA ALA A 180 24.14 -29.45 -28.93
C ALA A 180 23.57 -28.27 -28.11
N SER A 181 22.34 -27.81 -28.40
CA SER A 181 21.74 -26.64 -27.74
C SER A 181 21.19 -26.94 -26.34
N VAL A 182 20.78 -28.18 -26.06
CA VAL A 182 20.31 -28.59 -24.72
C VAL A 182 21.47 -28.61 -23.72
N LEU A 183 22.64 -29.05 -24.17
CA LEU A 183 23.82 -29.17 -23.31
C LEU A 183 24.33 -27.79 -22.88
N GLU A 184 24.29 -26.79 -23.77
CA GLU A 184 24.67 -25.42 -23.43
C GLU A 184 23.71 -24.78 -22.43
N ILE A 185 22.39 -24.95 -22.60
CA ILE A 185 21.39 -24.44 -21.66
C ILE A 185 21.52 -25.13 -20.29
N ALA A 186 21.76 -26.44 -20.28
CA ALA A 186 21.95 -27.19 -19.04
C ALA A 186 23.22 -26.74 -18.29
N LEU A 187 24.33 -26.50 -19.01
CA LEU A 187 25.57 -25.98 -18.43
C LEU A 187 25.38 -24.57 -17.86
N ALA A 188 24.67 -23.68 -18.58
CA ALA A 188 24.37 -22.34 -18.11
C ALA A 188 23.53 -22.34 -16.81
N LEU A 189 22.42 -23.09 -16.78
CA LEU A 189 21.58 -23.23 -15.59
C LEU A 189 22.34 -23.83 -14.41
N SER A 190 23.24 -24.78 -14.65
CA SER A 190 24.06 -25.38 -13.59
C SER A 190 25.08 -24.39 -12.99
N LEU A 191 25.64 -23.50 -13.81
CA LEU A 191 26.59 -22.47 -13.38
C LEU A 191 25.89 -21.39 -12.55
N ASP A 192 24.69 -20.96 -12.97
CA ASP A 192 23.86 -20.00 -12.25
C ASP A 192 23.47 -20.51 -10.86
N VAL A 193 23.07 -21.78 -10.74
CA VAL A 193 22.76 -22.40 -9.44
C VAL A 193 24.00 -22.51 -8.55
N MET A 194 25.16 -22.84 -9.11
CA MET A 194 26.43 -22.85 -8.38
C MET A 194 26.82 -21.46 -7.84
N LEU A 195 26.64 -20.40 -8.65
CA LEU A 195 26.92 -19.03 -8.22
C LEU A 195 25.97 -18.56 -7.10
N LEU A 196 24.68 -18.87 -7.21
CA LEU A 196 23.69 -18.53 -6.18
C LEU A 196 23.96 -19.24 -4.86
N THR A 197 24.30 -20.54 -4.91
CA THR A 197 24.64 -21.31 -3.70
C THR A 197 25.92 -20.81 -3.04
N LEU A 198 26.95 -20.44 -3.82
CA LEU A 198 28.16 -19.83 -3.30
C LEU A 198 27.87 -18.46 -2.66
N ALA A 199 27.05 -17.61 -3.30
CA ALA A 199 26.66 -16.31 -2.75
C ALA A 199 25.92 -16.44 -1.42
N VAL A 200 24.98 -17.40 -1.32
CA VAL A 200 24.27 -17.72 -0.07
C VAL A 200 25.24 -18.25 0.99
N TYR A 201 26.18 -19.13 0.62
CA TYR A 201 27.19 -19.63 1.54
C TYR A 201 28.13 -18.53 2.04
N LEU A 202 28.54 -17.60 1.17
CA LEU A 202 29.36 -16.44 1.55
C LEU A 202 28.57 -15.46 2.43
N ALA A 203 27.28 -15.26 2.18
CA ALA A 203 26.41 -14.47 3.06
C ALA A 203 26.22 -15.15 4.44
N TYR A 204 26.08 -16.47 4.45
CA TYR A 204 25.98 -17.28 5.67
C TYR A 204 27.27 -17.27 6.49
N THR A 205 28.42 -17.44 5.85
CA THR A 205 29.74 -17.43 6.51
C THR A 205 30.19 -16.00 6.86
N GLY A 206 29.78 -15.00 6.09
CA GLY A 206 30.00 -13.57 6.37
C GLY A 206 29.17 -13.06 7.54
N THR A 207 28.04 -13.68 7.83
CA THR A 207 27.23 -13.38 9.03
C THR A 207 27.72 -14.12 10.28
N SER A 208 28.55 -15.17 10.15
CA SER A 208 29.12 -15.91 11.29
C SER A 208 30.39 -15.30 11.92
N ASN A 209 30.91 -14.18 11.41
CA ASN A 209 32.10 -13.51 11.96
C ASN A 209 31.82 -12.26 12.80
N CYS A 210 30.56 -11.96 13.15
CA CYS A 210 30.28 -10.94 14.16
C CYS A 210 30.48 -11.54 15.56
N LYS A 211 31.63 -11.24 16.16
CA LYS A 211 31.92 -11.53 17.57
C LYS A 211 30.93 -10.75 18.44
N PRO A 212 30.22 -11.37 19.41
CA PRO A 212 29.20 -10.69 20.22
C PRO A 212 29.71 -9.59 21.16
N ASP A 213 31.03 -9.42 21.30
CA ASP A 213 31.64 -8.65 22.39
C ASP A 213 32.23 -7.29 21.99
N ASP A 214 32.05 -6.83 20.74
CA ASP A 214 32.62 -5.54 20.28
C ASP A 214 31.58 -4.43 20.07
N CYS A 215 30.42 -4.55 20.72
CA CYS A 215 29.52 -3.41 20.95
C CYS A 215 29.95 -2.68 22.23
N HIS A 216 31.14 -2.09 22.21
CA HIS A 216 31.55 -1.08 23.19
C HIS A 216 30.80 0.24 22.86
N PHE A 217 29.50 0.28 23.12
CA PHE A 217 28.76 1.54 23.09
C PHE A 217 28.85 2.20 24.47
N LEU A 218 29.61 3.30 24.48
CA LEU A 218 29.81 4.23 25.57
C LEU A 218 28.53 4.43 26.39
N TYR A 219 28.66 4.23 27.70
CA TYR A 219 27.76 4.80 28.68
C TYR A 219 27.69 6.32 28.48
N HIS A 220 26.53 6.82 28.05
CA HIS A 220 26.09 8.16 28.44
C HIS A 220 24.56 8.34 28.31
N ARG A 221 23.91 8.62 29.45
CA ARG A 221 22.72 9.47 29.69
C ARG A 221 21.52 9.49 28.67
N THR A 222 20.33 9.11 29.18
CA THR A 222 19.03 9.88 29.19
C THR A 222 18.17 10.03 27.88
N LEU A 223 16.84 9.83 28.03
CA LEU A 223 15.65 9.80 27.11
C LEU A 223 14.98 11.14 26.74
N MET A 224 14.26 11.08 25.62
CA MET A 224 13.43 12.16 25.03
C MET A 224 12.05 11.61 24.61
N LEU A 225 10.99 12.32 24.99
CA LEU A 225 9.69 12.30 24.33
C LEU A 225 9.61 13.61 23.52
N SER A 226 9.89 13.56 22.22
CA SER A 226 9.53 14.65 21.31
C SER A 226 8.50 14.14 20.31
N GLY A 227 7.32 14.74 20.34
CA GLY A 227 6.37 14.69 19.23
C GLY A 227 6.68 15.90 18.35
N THR A 228 7.23 15.68 17.16
CA THR A 228 7.38 16.74 16.16
C THR A 228 6.10 16.81 15.33
N ALA A 229 5.26 17.81 15.63
CA ALA A 229 4.30 18.36 14.67
C ALA A 229 4.84 19.74 14.27
N SER A 230 5.49 19.81 13.11
CA SER A 230 5.96 21.05 12.50
C SER A 230 4.84 21.69 11.68
N THR A 231 4.24 22.74 12.21
CA THR A 231 3.55 23.78 11.43
C THR A 231 3.87 25.14 12.05
N GLU A 232 4.44 26.03 11.25
CA GLU A 232 4.89 27.38 11.63
C GLU A 232 3.72 28.40 11.74
N LEU A 233 3.88 29.33 12.70
CA LEU A 233 3.38 30.73 12.80
C LEU A 233 1.89 31.03 13.11
N PRO A 234 1.57 32.22 13.72
CA PRO A 234 2.44 33.34 14.09
C PRO A 234 2.51 33.70 15.59
N LEU A 235 3.59 34.43 15.88
CA LEU A 235 3.89 35.15 17.11
C LEU A 235 2.76 36.10 17.55
N PHE A 236 2.33 35.96 18.81
CA PHE A 236 1.87 37.09 19.61
C PHE A 236 2.78 37.22 20.82
N GLY A 237 3.56 38.30 20.84
CA GLY A 237 4.43 38.64 21.96
C GLY A 237 3.66 39.33 23.07
N LEU A 238 4.01 39.00 24.31
CA LEU A 238 3.96 39.94 25.43
C LEU A 238 5.26 39.80 26.23
N ASN A 239 5.90 40.96 26.40
CA ASN A 239 7.18 41.23 27.05
C ASN A 239 7.11 40.98 28.58
N PRO A 240 8.25 40.75 29.28
CA PRO A 240 8.28 40.41 30.69
C PRO A 240 8.40 41.63 31.60
N HIS A 241 7.88 41.50 32.82
CA HIS A 241 8.33 42.24 34.00
C HIS A 241 8.23 41.29 35.20
N ASN A 242 9.33 40.63 35.56
CA ASN A 242 10.17 40.94 36.73
C ASN A 242 11.23 39.85 36.90
#